data_AF-A0AAE9GYF7-F1
#
_entry.id   AF-A0AAE9GYF7-F1
#
_cell.length_a   1.000
_cell.length_b   1.000
_cell.length_c   1.000
_cell.angle_alpha   90.00
_cell.angle_beta   90.00
_cell.angle_gamma   90.00
#
_symmetry.space_group_name_H-M   'P 1'
#
loop_
_entity.id
_entity.type
_entity.pdbx_description
1 polymer ?
#
loop_
_entity_poly.entity_id
_entity_poly.type
_entity_poly.pdbx_seq_one_letter_code
_entity_poly.pdbx_strand_id
1 'polypeptide(L)'
;MGKWKTSLKYRINKLYSKIVPFSYQADKYRHTFLASTELDAGQAASYPPAERKIYAFWTGRNPMSDNRRRGITSLQAVAGVPVVLVTPENLPQFIRPNAPLHPAFEYLSLVHKSDYLRCYFMHYLGGGYSDIKPCRHNWLASFEQLEASPAYAIGYPERKQDGLAQVGGVIQQDMNQYYSQIIGNCAYIFRPDTPFTRAWYRELHCRMDFYANKLKQHPGNIMGDNEGYPIPWTHILGDIFHPLNLKYMDKILKDSRLQPVCTDYR
;
A
#
# COMPACT_ATOMS: atom_id res chain seq x y z
N MET A 1 26.15 -6.89 15.26
CA MET A 1 25.16 -7.66 16.06
C MET A 1 23.69 -7.43 15.68
N GLY A 2 23.24 -6.24 15.26
CA GLY A 2 21.81 -5.96 15.01
C GLY A 2 21.14 -6.72 13.86
N LYS A 3 21.76 -6.80 12.66
CA LYS A 3 21.16 -7.45 11.47
C LYS A 3 20.86 -8.95 11.68
N TRP A 4 21.70 -9.65 12.44
CA TRP A 4 21.51 -11.07 12.76
C TRP A 4 20.28 -11.31 13.64
N LYS A 5 20.07 -10.47 14.68
CA LYS A 5 18.90 -10.57 15.56
C LYS A 5 17.59 -10.32 14.80
N THR A 6 17.55 -9.34 13.90
CA THR A 6 16.38 -9.07 13.05
C THR A 6 16.08 -10.23 12.11
N SER A 7 17.12 -10.81 11.49
CA SER A 7 16.98 -11.99 10.62
C SER A 7 16.44 -13.21 11.38
N LEU A 8 16.92 -13.46 12.61
CA LEU A 8 16.44 -14.55 13.46
C LEU A 8 14.98 -14.36 13.87
N LYS A 9 14.60 -13.16 14.36
CA LYS A 9 13.20 -12.85 14.72
C LYS A 9 12.26 -13.06 13.54
N TYR A 10 12.63 -12.59 12.36
CA TYR A 10 11.86 -12.80 11.13
C TYR A 10 11.70 -14.28 10.80
N ARG A 11 12.77 -15.08 10.89
CA ARG A 11 12.71 -16.53 10.66
C ARG A 11 11.81 -17.25 11.67
N ILE A 12 11.91 -16.90 12.95
CA ILE A 12 11.05 -17.43 14.01
C ILE A 12 9.58 -17.08 13.73
N ASN A 13 9.27 -15.83 13.40
CA ASN A 13 7.91 -15.39 13.10
C ASN A 13 7.32 -16.11 11.87
N LYS A 14 8.14 -16.30 10.82
CA LYS A 14 7.75 -17.04 9.63
C LYS A 14 7.48 -18.52 9.92
N LEU A 15 8.29 -19.14 10.79
CA LEU A 15 8.07 -20.53 11.21
C LEU A 15 6.80 -20.64 12.07
N TYR A 16 6.63 -19.72 13.03
CA TYR A 16 5.44 -19.64 13.86
C TYR A 16 4.17 -19.55 13.02
N SER A 17 4.13 -18.65 12.04
CA SER A 17 2.97 -18.46 11.16
C SER A 17 2.64 -19.67 10.28
N LYS A 18 3.58 -20.60 10.08
CA LYS A 18 3.32 -21.87 9.40
C LYS A 18 2.72 -22.93 10.34
N ILE A 19 3.15 -22.93 11.60
CA ILE A 19 2.68 -23.87 12.63
C ILE A 19 1.30 -23.45 13.13
N VAL A 20 1.11 -22.14 13.32
CA VAL A 20 -0.13 -21.53 13.81
C VAL A 20 -0.59 -20.52 12.74
N PRO A 21 -1.22 -20.97 11.64
CA PRO A 21 -1.69 -20.07 10.61
C PRO A 21 -2.73 -19.10 11.16
N PHE A 22 -2.65 -17.85 10.73
CA PHE A 22 -3.66 -16.86 11.06
C PHE A 22 -4.97 -17.21 10.36
N SER A 23 -6.08 -17.08 11.09
CA SER A 23 -7.44 -17.20 10.56
C SER A 23 -8.23 -15.97 10.95
N TYR A 24 -8.76 -15.27 9.96
CA TYR A 24 -9.59 -14.09 10.20
C TYR A 24 -10.92 -14.49 10.84
N GLN A 25 -11.30 -13.79 11.92
CA GLN A 25 -12.57 -13.99 12.62
C GLN A 25 -13.28 -12.64 12.75
N ALA A 26 -14.39 -12.45 12.04
CA ALA A 26 -15.09 -11.16 11.98
C ALA A 26 -15.49 -10.64 13.38
N ASP A 27 -15.97 -11.53 14.26
CA ASP A 27 -16.39 -11.18 15.61
C ASP A 27 -15.25 -10.60 16.46
N LYS A 28 -14.02 -11.06 16.26
CA LYS A 28 -12.82 -10.53 16.95
C LYS A 28 -12.59 -9.06 16.60
N TYR A 29 -12.99 -8.64 15.41
CA TYR A 29 -12.79 -7.30 14.87
C TYR A 29 -14.07 -6.46 14.79
N ARG A 30 -15.18 -6.92 15.40
CA ARG A 30 -16.54 -6.34 15.26
C ARG A 30 -16.66 -4.83 15.55
N HIS A 31 -15.73 -4.28 16.32
CA HIS A 31 -15.69 -2.85 16.67
C HIS A 31 -14.69 -2.05 15.83
N THR A 32 -14.25 -2.61 14.70
CA THR A 32 -13.25 -2.00 13.81
C THR A 32 -13.76 -2.05 12.37
N PHE A 33 -13.15 -1.25 11.48
CA PHE A 33 -13.54 -1.22 10.06
C PHE A 33 -13.35 -2.57 9.34
N LEU A 34 -12.51 -3.48 9.88
CA LEU A 34 -12.28 -4.81 9.29
C LEU A 34 -13.54 -5.68 9.26
N ALA A 35 -14.45 -5.50 10.23
CA ALA A 35 -15.65 -6.31 10.34
C ALA A 35 -16.75 -5.96 9.32
N SER A 36 -16.58 -4.89 8.52
CA SER A 36 -17.58 -4.54 7.52
C SER A 36 -17.77 -5.67 6.50
N THR A 37 -18.99 -6.22 6.42
CA THR A 37 -19.39 -7.34 5.57
C THR A 37 -19.77 -6.90 4.15
N GLU A 38 -20.09 -5.61 3.97
CA GLU A 38 -20.31 -4.99 2.66
C GLU A 38 -19.05 -5.05 1.77
N LEU A 39 -17.89 -5.41 2.34
CA LEU A 39 -16.60 -5.56 1.66
C LEU A 39 -16.46 -6.87 0.87
N ASP A 40 -17.28 -7.87 1.20
CA ASP A 40 -17.18 -9.23 0.66
C ASP A 40 -18.30 -9.54 -0.34
N ALA A 41 -19.25 -8.61 -0.52
CA ALA A 41 -20.30 -8.70 -1.52
C ALA A 41 -19.75 -8.34 -2.91
N GLY A 42 -19.71 -9.32 -3.82
CA GLY A 42 -19.23 -9.17 -5.18
C GLY A 42 -18.26 -10.27 -5.56
N GLN A 43 -18.79 -11.49 -5.75
CA GLN A 43 -18.06 -12.58 -6.39
C GLN A 43 -18.01 -12.32 -7.89
N ALA A 44 -17.05 -11.49 -8.33
CA ALA A 44 -16.64 -11.58 -9.72
C ALA A 44 -16.03 -12.98 -9.93
N ALA A 45 -16.55 -13.73 -10.91
CA ALA A 45 -16.06 -15.08 -11.23
C ALA A 45 -14.55 -15.10 -11.54
N SER A 46 -14.00 -13.97 -12.00
CA SER A 46 -12.57 -13.65 -11.99
C SER A 46 -12.37 -12.13 -11.89
N TYR A 47 -11.30 -11.71 -11.20
CA TYR A 47 -10.88 -10.30 -11.17
C TYR A 47 -10.03 -10.00 -12.40
N PRO A 48 -10.09 -8.78 -12.97
CA PRO A 48 -9.24 -8.42 -14.09
C PRO A 48 -7.75 -8.68 -13.77
N PRO A 49 -6.92 -9.01 -14.77
CA PRO A 49 -5.49 -9.10 -14.56
C PRO A 49 -4.93 -7.75 -14.11
N ALA A 50 -3.86 -7.79 -13.32
CA ALA A 50 -3.10 -6.59 -12.99
C ALA A 50 -2.50 -6.03 -14.28
N GLU A 51 -2.65 -4.72 -14.53
CA GLU A 51 -1.99 -4.09 -15.67
C GLU A 51 -0.45 -4.22 -15.51
N ARG A 52 0.26 -4.66 -16.54
CA ARG A 52 1.72 -4.82 -16.51
C ARG A 52 2.44 -3.47 -16.61
N LYS A 53 2.22 -2.62 -15.61
CA LYS A 53 2.85 -1.32 -15.40
C LYS A 53 3.15 -1.14 -13.93
N ILE A 54 4.19 -0.38 -13.61
CA ILE A 54 4.49 0.05 -12.25
C ILE A 54 4.30 1.56 -12.17
N TYR A 55 3.45 1.99 -11.26
CA TYR A 55 3.22 3.40 -10.97
C TYR A 55 4.12 3.86 -9.81
N ALA A 56 4.73 5.02 -9.99
CA ALA A 56 5.41 5.76 -8.92
C ALA A 56 4.85 7.19 -8.90
N PHE A 57 4.71 7.78 -7.72
CA PHE A 57 4.06 9.09 -7.58
C PHE A 57 5.05 10.17 -7.16
N TRP A 58 5.14 11.24 -7.94
CA TRP A 58 5.77 12.50 -7.55
C TRP A 58 4.72 13.61 -7.62
N THR A 59 4.07 13.87 -6.50
CA THR A 59 2.77 14.59 -6.44
C THR A 59 2.89 16.11 -6.35
N GLY A 60 4.11 16.64 -6.24
CA GLY A 60 4.38 18.08 -6.21
C GLY A 60 5.12 18.54 -7.45
N ARG A 61 5.16 19.87 -7.63
CA ARG A 61 5.98 20.55 -8.65
C ARG A 61 7.40 20.88 -8.17
N ASN A 62 7.72 20.53 -6.92
CA ASN A 62 9.05 20.71 -6.37
C ASN A 62 10.05 19.76 -7.08
N PRO A 63 11.32 20.15 -7.21
CA PRO A 63 12.33 19.31 -7.82
C PRO A 63 12.53 18.03 -7.00
N MET A 64 12.68 16.91 -7.71
CA MET A 64 13.09 15.65 -7.11
C MET A 64 14.53 15.75 -6.58
N SER A 65 14.88 15.03 -5.50
CA SER A 65 16.27 14.93 -5.04
C SER A 65 17.07 14.01 -5.98
N ASP A 66 18.41 14.06 -5.91
CA ASP A 66 19.26 13.13 -6.65
C ASP A 66 19.00 11.67 -6.26
N ASN A 67 18.79 11.42 -4.97
CA ASN A 67 18.52 10.08 -4.45
C ASN A 67 17.21 9.50 -5.02
N ARG A 68 16.16 10.33 -5.13
CA ARG A 68 14.89 9.95 -5.74
C ARG A 68 15.00 9.78 -7.26
N ARG A 69 15.76 10.66 -7.95
CA ARG A 69 16.07 10.49 -9.39
C ARG A 69 16.77 9.17 -9.66
N ARG A 70 17.81 8.84 -8.88
CA ARG A 70 18.48 7.53 -8.97
C ARG A 70 17.51 6.38 -8.71
N GLY A 71 16.58 6.55 -7.78
CA GLY A 71 15.51 5.58 -7.48
C GLY A 71 14.64 5.27 -8.71
N ILE A 72 14.08 6.30 -9.36
CA ILE A 72 13.21 6.09 -10.53
C ILE A 72 13.99 5.53 -11.73
N THR A 73 15.21 6.02 -12.00
CA THR A 73 16.07 5.49 -13.06
C THR A 73 16.40 4.02 -12.83
N SER A 74 16.74 3.65 -11.60
CA SER A 74 17.00 2.25 -11.23
C SER A 74 15.77 1.36 -11.40
N LEU A 75 14.59 1.83 -10.99
CA LEU A 75 13.35 1.10 -11.16
C LEU A 75 13.03 0.88 -12.65
N GLN A 76 13.15 1.93 -13.48
CA GLN A 76 12.96 1.85 -14.93
C GLN A 76 13.92 0.86 -15.61
N ALA A 77 15.18 0.83 -15.19
CA ALA A 77 16.20 -0.03 -15.79
C ALA A 77 16.00 -1.52 -15.45
N VAL A 78 15.49 -1.83 -14.26
CA VAL A 78 15.54 -3.20 -13.72
C VAL A 78 14.17 -3.89 -13.65
N ALA A 79 13.07 -3.14 -13.57
CA ALA A 79 11.74 -3.70 -13.28
C ALA A 79 11.23 -4.73 -14.30
N GLY A 80 11.69 -4.70 -15.54
CA GLY A 80 11.27 -5.63 -16.60
C GLY A 80 9.84 -5.44 -17.11
N VAL A 81 9.13 -4.42 -16.59
CA VAL A 81 7.84 -3.95 -17.09
C VAL A 81 7.86 -2.40 -17.14
N PRO A 82 7.00 -1.76 -17.96
CA PRO A 82 6.95 -0.30 -18.03
C PRO A 82 6.73 0.36 -16.66
N VAL A 83 7.51 1.41 -16.40
CA VAL A 83 7.41 2.22 -15.17
C VAL A 83 6.91 3.61 -15.54
N VAL A 84 5.80 4.00 -14.93
CA VAL A 84 5.11 5.28 -15.15
C VAL A 84 5.32 6.17 -13.93
N LEU A 85 6.07 7.26 -14.09
CA LEU A 85 6.12 8.32 -13.11
C LEU A 85 4.89 9.23 -13.28
N VAL A 86 3.99 9.18 -12.30
CA VAL A 86 2.78 10.00 -12.27
C VAL A 86 3.10 11.30 -11.54
N THR A 87 2.81 12.42 -12.19
CA THR A 87 3.03 13.80 -11.74
C THR A 87 1.74 14.61 -11.85
N PRO A 88 1.65 15.82 -11.28
CA PRO A 88 0.45 16.66 -11.43
C PRO A 88 0.03 16.89 -12.89
N GLU A 89 1.00 16.91 -13.81
CA GLU A 89 0.78 17.20 -15.23
C GLU A 89 0.10 16.04 -15.98
N ASN A 90 0.42 14.79 -15.62
CA ASN A 90 -0.16 13.60 -16.27
C ASN A 90 -1.23 12.90 -15.43
N LEU A 91 -1.38 13.23 -14.14
CA LEU A 91 -2.40 12.63 -13.26
C LEU A 91 -3.82 12.64 -13.85
N PRO A 92 -4.31 13.72 -14.49
CA PRO A 92 -5.66 13.75 -15.06
C PRO A 92 -5.94 12.64 -16.07
N GLN A 93 -4.91 12.09 -16.72
CA GLN A 93 -5.04 11.01 -17.71
C GLN A 93 -5.44 9.66 -17.08
N PHE A 94 -5.26 9.51 -15.77
CA PHE A 94 -5.54 8.27 -15.03
C PHE A 94 -6.83 8.32 -14.22
N ILE A 95 -7.48 9.49 -14.13
CA ILE A 95 -8.70 9.65 -13.35
C ILE A 95 -9.90 9.21 -14.18
N ARG A 96 -10.64 8.21 -13.67
CA ARG A 96 -11.86 7.72 -14.32
C ARG A 96 -12.96 8.79 -14.23
N PRO A 97 -13.67 9.10 -15.33
CA PRO A 97 -14.75 10.11 -15.32
C PRO A 97 -15.82 9.86 -14.25
N ASN A 98 -16.20 8.59 -14.05
CA ASN A 98 -17.24 8.18 -13.10
C ASN A 98 -16.70 7.87 -11.69
N ALA A 99 -15.40 8.14 -11.44
CA ALA A 99 -14.78 7.99 -10.14
C ALA A 99 -13.72 9.08 -9.95
N PRO A 100 -14.13 10.36 -9.80
CA PRO A 100 -13.20 11.45 -9.58
C PRO A 100 -12.44 11.27 -8.26
N LEU A 101 -11.33 12.01 -8.12
CA LEU A 101 -10.64 12.12 -6.84
C LEU A 101 -11.58 12.75 -5.80
N HIS A 102 -11.43 12.35 -4.54
CA HIS A 102 -12.18 12.93 -3.44
C HIS A 102 -11.99 14.46 -3.40
N PRO A 103 -13.03 15.29 -3.17
CA PRO A 103 -12.91 16.75 -3.23
C PRO A 103 -11.83 17.34 -2.32
N ALA A 104 -11.58 16.72 -1.16
CA ALA A 104 -10.52 17.17 -0.25
C ALA A 104 -9.09 16.71 -0.64
N PHE A 105 -8.92 15.96 -1.74
CA PHE A 105 -7.61 15.49 -2.22
C PHE A 105 -6.62 16.63 -2.46
N GLU A 106 -7.10 17.77 -2.99
CA GLU A 106 -6.23 18.91 -3.31
C GLU A 106 -5.52 19.50 -2.08
N TYR A 107 -6.13 19.37 -0.90
CA TYR A 107 -5.62 19.90 0.38
C TYR A 107 -4.70 18.93 1.14
N LEU A 108 -4.52 17.71 0.64
CA LEU A 108 -3.59 16.75 1.24
C LEU A 108 -2.14 17.23 1.09
N SER A 109 -1.28 16.84 2.05
CA SER A 109 0.16 16.99 1.88
C SER A 109 0.66 16.19 0.67
N LEU A 110 1.83 16.51 0.14
CA LEU A 110 2.35 15.78 -1.04
C LEU A 110 2.51 14.28 -0.76
N VAL A 111 2.99 13.91 0.43
CA VAL A 111 3.07 12.50 0.83
C VAL A 111 1.69 11.88 0.90
N HIS A 112 0.71 12.52 1.54
CA HIS A 112 -0.65 11.97 1.63
C HIS A 112 -1.38 11.92 0.28
N LYS A 113 -1.06 12.80 -0.67
CA LYS A 113 -1.51 12.64 -2.07
C LYS A 113 -0.97 11.35 -2.66
N SER A 114 0.31 11.02 -2.43
CA SER A 114 0.88 9.74 -2.89
C SER A 114 0.15 8.56 -2.27
N ASP A 115 -0.13 8.62 -0.97
CA ASP A 115 -0.85 7.58 -0.22
C ASP A 115 -2.29 7.36 -0.72
N TYR A 116 -3.01 8.45 -1.00
CA TYR A 116 -4.33 8.39 -1.64
C TYR A 116 -4.24 7.75 -3.04
N LEU A 117 -3.29 8.19 -3.87
CA LEU A 117 -3.14 7.71 -5.24
C LEU A 117 -2.75 6.23 -5.31
N ARG A 118 -1.99 5.71 -4.33
CA ARG A 118 -1.74 4.26 -4.19
C ARG A 118 -3.06 3.49 -4.17
N CYS A 119 -3.97 3.88 -3.28
CA CYS A 119 -5.26 3.22 -3.16
C CYS A 119 -6.09 3.37 -4.44
N TYR A 120 -6.19 4.59 -4.97
CA TYR A 120 -6.97 4.88 -6.18
C TYR A 120 -6.49 4.05 -7.37
N PHE A 121 -5.18 4.03 -7.63
CA PHE A 121 -4.60 3.28 -8.74
C PHE A 121 -4.75 1.79 -8.55
N MET A 122 -4.46 1.23 -7.36
CA MET A 122 -4.63 -0.21 -7.15
C MET A 122 -6.10 -0.65 -7.21
N HIS A 123 -7.05 0.21 -6.84
CA HIS A 123 -8.47 -0.09 -6.96
C HIS A 123 -8.96 -0.02 -8.40
N TYR A 124 -8.66 1.05 -9.15
CA TYR A 124 -9.23 1.29 -10.46
C TYR A 124 -8.39 0.78 -11.64
N LEU A 125 -7.06 0.79 -11.54
CA LEU A 125 -6.18 0.40 -12.63
C LEU A 125 -5.52 -0.97 -12.33
N GLY A 126 -5.21 -1.21 -11.06
CA GLY A 126 -4.38 -2.33 -10.63
C GLY A 126 -2.94 -2.11 -11.05
N GLY A 127 -2.23 -3.21 -11.29
CA GLY A 127 -0.81 -3.18 -11.66
C GLY A 127 0.10 -3.04 -10.46
N GLY A 128 1.35 -2.64 -10.73
CA GLY A 128 2.38 -2.46 -9.72
C GLY A 128 2.41 -1.04 -9.17
N TYR A 129 2.80 -0.91 -7.92
CA TYR A 129 3.16 0.36 -7.28
C TYR A 129 4.53 0.22 -6.64
N SER A 130 5.34 1.27 -6.72
CA SER A 130 6.57 1.40 -5.92
C SER A 130 6.75 2.83 -5.43
N ASP A 131 7.17 2.98 -4.18
CA ASP A 131 7.87 4.18 -3.71
C ASP A 131 9.04 4.48 -4.67
N ILE A 132 9.38 5.77 -4.84
CA ILE A 132 10.55 6.19 -5.61
C ILE A 132 11.81 5.85 -4.80
N LYS A 133 12.28 4.62 -4.92
CA LYS A 133 13.44 4.03 -4.23
C LYS A 133 14.19 3.15 -5.22
N PRO A 134 15.51 2.97 -5.07
CA PRO A 134 16.26 2.06 -5.93
C PRO A 134 15.67 0.64 -5.89
N CYS A 135 15.64 -0.01 -7.05
CA CYS A 135 15.16 -1.38 -7.23
C CYS A 135 16.32 -2.29 -7.61
N ARG A 136 16.29 -3.54 -7.12
CA ARG A 136 17.37 -4.53 -7.36
C ARG A 136 16.95 -5.70 -8.24
N HIS A 137 15.65 -5.86 -8.48
CA HIS A 137 15.11 -7.08 -9.04
C HIS A 137 14.08 -6.77 -10.10
N ASN A 138 14.01 -7.66 -11.09
CA ASN A 138 12.98 -7.65 -12.12
C ASN A 138 11.65 -8.14 -11.52
N TRP A 139 10.56 -7.44 -11.83
CA TRP A 139 9.21 -7.67 -11.31
C TRP A 139 8.37 -8.57 -12.23
N LEU A 140 8.81 -8.86 -13.46
CA LEU A 140 8.06 -9.66 -14.44
C LEU A 140 7.60 -10.99 -13.85
N ALA A 141 8.49 -11.71 -13.19
CA ALA A 141 8.15 -12.98 -12.56
C ALA A 141 7.19 -12.85 -11.36
N SER A 142 7.10 -11.67 -10.74
CA SER A 142 6.08 -11.39 -9.70
C SER A 142 4.71 -11.11 -10.33
N PHE A 143 4.67 -10.43 -11.47
CA PHE A 143 3.45 -10.27 -12.28
C PHE A 143 2.91 -11.62 -12.75
N GLU A 144 3.76 -12.44 -13.38
CA GLU A 144 3.40 -13.79 -13.85
C GLU A 144 2.90 -14.67 -12.71
N GLN A 145 3.53 -14.59 -11.54
CA GLN A 145 3.09 -15.34 -10.36
C GLN A 145 1.70 -14.91 -9.86
N LEU A 146 1.40 -13.61 -9.85
CA LEU A 146 0.06 -13.13 -9.50
C LEU A 146 -0.97 -13.57 -10.54
N GLU A 147 -0.65 -13.44 -11.83
CA GLU A 147 -1.50 -13.81 -12.96
C GLU A 147 -1.90 -15.30 -12.92
N ALA A 148 -0.95 -16.18 -12.59
CA ALA A 148 -1.14 -17.63 -12.47
C ALA A 148 -1.85 -18.07 -11.17
N SER A 149 -2.35 -17.15 -10.36
CA SER A 149 -2.96 -17.43 -9.06
C SER A 149 -4.34 -16.76 -8.89
N PRO A 150 -5.19 -17.26 -7.98
CA PRO A 150 -6.44 -16.59 -7.60
C PRO A 150 -6.23 -15.44 -6.59
N ALA A 151 -4.97 -15.08 -6.28
CA ALA A 151 -4.66 -14.03 -5.30
C ALA A 151 -5.04 -12.64 -5.82
N TYR A 152 -5.31 -11.73 -4.87
CA TYR A 152 -5.66 -10.34 -5.14
C TYR A 152 -4.41 -9.49 -5.35
N ALA A 153 -3.33 -9.84 -4.64
CA ALA A 153 -2.11 -9.05 -4.61
C ALA A 153 -0.88 -9.91 -4.37
N ILE A 154 0.28 -9.34 -4.69
CA ILE A 154 1.60 -9.85 -4.32
C ILE A 154 2.47 -8.68 -3.84
N GLY A 155 3.21 -8.88 -2.74
CA GLY A 155 4.05 -7.83 -2.15
C GLY A 155 5.23 -8.42 -1.40
N TYR A 156 6.21 -7.59 -1.03
CA TYR A 156 7.30 -8.07 -0.18
C TYR A 156 6.83 -8.18 1.28
N PRO A 157 7.20 -9.24 2.02
CA PRO A 157 6.79 -9.39 3.41
C PRO A 157 7.52 -8.38 4.31
N GLU A 158 6.80 -7.84 5.30
CA GLU A 158 7.39 -7.01 6.33
C GLU A 158 8.43 -7.77 7.15
N ARG A 159 9.53 -7.09 7.46
CA ARG A 159 10.71 -7.73 8.07
C ARG A 159 10.74 -7.58 9.59
N LYS A 160 9.96 -6.63 10.12
CA LYS A 160 10.03 -6.19 11.49
C LYS A 160 8.72 -5.46 11.86
N GLN A 161 8.35 -5.52 13.14
CA GLN A 161 7.09 -4.95 13.63
C GLN A 161 7.03 -3.42 13.50
N ASP A 162 8.16 -2.74 13.59
CA ASP A 162 8.31 -1.29 13.37
C ASP A 162 8.23 -0.88 11.89
N GLY A 163 8.13 -1.85 10.97
CA GLY A 163 7.70 -1.60 9.59
C GLY A 163 6.19 -1.40 9.46
N LEU A 164 5.42 -1.78 10.48
CA LEU A 164 3.96 -1.69 10.49
C LEU A 164 3.47 -0.37 11.06
N ALA A 165 2.33 0.07 10.56
CA ALA A 165 1.57 1.17 11.14
C ALA A 165 1.09 0.82 12.55
N GLN A 166 0.99 1.83 13.42
CA GLN A 166 0.60 1.66 14.82
C GLN A 166 -0.89 1.96 14.97
N VAL A 167 -1.71 0.91 14.99
CA VAL A 167 -3.19 1.02 14.99
C VAL A 167 -3.83 0.72 16.35
N GLY A 168 -3.05 0.17 17.29
CA GLY A 168 -3.51 -0.19 18.63
C GLY A 168 -4.48 -1.37 18.69
N GLY A 169 -4.92 -1.69 19.91
CA GLY A 169 -5.93 -2.71 20.20
C GLY A 169 -5.60 -4.11 19.69
N VAL A 170 -6.65 -4.90 19.45
CA VAL A 170 -6.56 -6.29 18.98
C VAL A 170 -5.88 -6.41 17.61
N ILE A 171 -6.09 -5.43 16.73
CA ILE A 171 -5.47 -5.41 15.39
C ILE A 171 -3.94 -5.32 15.53
N GLN A 172 -3.42 -4.42 16.38
CA GLN A 172 -1.97 -4.29 16.57
C GLN A 172 -1.35 -5.58 17.12
N GLN A 173 -2.02 -6.25 18.05
CA GLN A 173 -1.55 -7.50 18.63
C GLN A 173 -1.36 -8.57 17.56
N ASP A 174 -2.38 -8.78 16.72
CA ASP A 174 -2.31 -9.74 15.62
C ASP A 174 -1.30 -9.33 14.55
N MET A 175 -1.26 -8.04 14.18
CA MET A 175 -0.27 -7.53 13.24
C MET A 175 1.16 -7.77 13.73
N ASN A 176 1.43 -7.54 15.02
CA ASN A 176 2.73 -7.80 15.62
C ASN A 176 3.05 -9.30 15.68
N GLN A 177 2.06 -10.15 15.86
CA GLN A 177 2.23 -11.60 15.91
C GLN A 177 2.44 -12.22 14.52
N TYR A 178 1.90 -11.61 13.47
CA TYR A 178 1.92 -12.14 12.11
C TYR A 178 2.63 -11.24 11.09
N TYR A 179 3.49 -10.32 11.55
CA TYR A 179 4.10 -9.30 10.69
C TYR A 179 4.81 -9.85 9.45
N SER A 180 5.43 -11.04 9.52
CA SER A 180 6.11 -11.64 8.35
C SER A 180 5.14 -12.10 7.24
N GLN A 181 3.84 -12.15 7.53
CA GLN A 181 2.77 -12.47 6.59
C GLN A 181 2.09 -11.22 6.01
N ILE A 182 2.35 -10.05 6.57
CA ILE A 182 1.85 -8.77 6.08
C ILE A 182 2.81 -8.25 5.01
N ILE A 183 2.28 -7.83 3.85
CA ILE A 183 3.13 -7.19 2.83
C ILE A 183 3.38 -5.72 3.19
N GLY A 184 4.54 -5.19 2.81
CA GLY A 184 4.91 -3.82 3.10
C GLY A 184 4.26 -2.82 2.15
N ASN A 185 4.10 -1.58 2.62
CA ASN A 185 3.38 -0.52 1.91
C ASN A 185 4.19 0.21 0.83
N CYS A 186 5.49 -0.09 0.68
CA CYS A 186 6.38 0.64 -0.23
C CYS A 186 6.38 0.07 -1.65
N ALA A 187 5.90 -1.15 -1.87
CA ALA A 187 5.90 -1.81 -3.17
C ALA A 187 5.03 -3.08 -3.18
N TYR A 188 4.15 -3.19 -4.17
CA TYR A 188 3.24 -4.32 -4.35
C TYR A 188 2.61 -4.30 -5.75
N ILE A 189 1.97 -5.39 -6.12
CA ILE A 189 1.17 -5.52 -7.35
C ILE A 189 -0.24 -5.96 -6.95
N PHE A 190 -1.27 -5.33 -7.51
CA PHE A 190 -2.68 -5.63 -7.26
C PHE A 190 -3.44 -5.92 -8.55
N ARG A 191 -4.40 -6.83 -8.46
CA ARG A 191 -5.55 -6.85 -9.37
C ARG A 191 -6.50 -5.71 -9.00
N PRO A 192 -7.07 -4.99 -9.97
CA PRO A 192 -8.06 -3.96 -9.69
C PRO A 192 -9.36 -4.58 -9.17
N ASP A 193 -10.15 -3.75 -8.48
CA ASP A 193 -11.51 -4.07 -8.01
C ASP A 193 -11.65 -5.43 -7.30
N THR A 194 -10.74 -5.71 -6.37
CA THR A 194 -10.82 -6.86 -5.47
C THR A 194 -11.51 -6.45 -4.17
N PRO A 195 -12.03 -7.41 -3.36
CA PRO A 195 -12.52 -7.11 -2.02
C PRO A 195 -11.53 -6.30 -1.18
N PHE A 196 -10.23 -6.60 -1.29
CA PHE A 196 -9.18 -5.82 -0.63
C PHE A 196 -9.19 -4.35 -1.07
N THR A 197 -9.13 -4.08 -2.38
CA THR A 197 -9.00 -2.70 -2.86
C THR A 197 -10.29 -1.91 -2.68
N ARG A 198 -11.46 -2.56 -2.76
CA ARG A 198 -12.75 -1.95 -2.38
C ARG A 198 -12.79 -1.54 -0.91
N ALA A 199 -12.36 -2.43 -0.01
CA ALA A 199 -12.28 -2.15 1.41
C ALA A 199 -11.33 -0.99 1.73
N TRP A 200 -10.17 -1.01 1.09
CA TRP A 200 -9.19 0.06 1.23
C TRP A 200 -9.75 1.39 0.72
N TYR A 201 -10.33 1.40 -0.48
CA TYR A 201 -10.86 2.62 -1.09
C TYR A 201 -12.01 3.23 -0.29
N ARG A 202 -12.92 2.40 0.22
CA ARG A 202 -14.02 2.84 1.09
C ARG A 202 -13.51 3.44 2.39
N GLU A 203 -12.64 2.73 3.11
CA GLU A 203 -12.12 3.21 4.40
C GLU A 203 -11.31 4.50 4.22
N LEU A 204 -10.53 4.59 3.13
CA LEU A 204 -9.85 5.82 2.73
C LEU A 204 -10.86 6.97 2.56
N HIS A 205 -11.95 6.75 1.82
CA HIS A 205 -12.98 7.77 1.61
C HIS A 205 -13.70 8.16 2.90
N CYS A 206 -14.07 7.22 3.76
CA CYS A 206 -14.64 7.54 5.09
C CYS A 206 -13.71 8.44 5.92
N ARG A 207 -12.39 8.16 5.92
CA ARG A 207 -11.42 9.03 6.61
C ARG A 207 -11.31 10.38 5.91
N MET A 208 -11.29 10.42 4.58
CA MET A 208 -11.25 11.68 3.83
C MET A 208 -12.48 12.56 4.08
N ASP A 209 -13.68 11.97 4.17
CA ASP A 209 -14.92 12.66 4.54
C ASP A 209 -14.80 13.27 5.93
N PHE A 210 -14.32 12.49 6.90
CA PHE A 210 -14.13 12.94 8.29
C PHE A 210 -13.17 14.15 8.39
N TYR A 211 -12.09 14.16 7.61
CA TYR A 211 -11.10 15.26 7.64
C TYR A 211 -11.40 16.40 6.66
N ALA A 212 -12.39 16.27 5.77
CA ALA A 212 -12.59 17.19 4.63
C ALA A 212 -12.62 18.67 5.03
N ASN A 213 -13.38 19.02 6.07
CA ASN A 213 -13.48 20.41 6.53
C ASN A 213 -12.19 20.92 7.18
N LYS A 214 -11.51 20.09 7.97
CA LYS A 214 -10.25 20.47 8.62
C LYS A 214 -9.11 20.62 7.61
N LEU A 215 -9.06 19.77 6.59
CA LEU A 215 -8.08 19.86 5.51
C LEU A 215 -8.20 21.17 4.73
N LYS A 216 -9.43 21.65 4.49
CA LYS A 216 -9.68 22.95 3.84
C LYS A 216 -9.13 24.11 4.66
N GLN A 217 -9.26 24.04 5.98
CA GLN A 217 -8.79 25.07 6.91
C GLN A 217 -7.26 24.99 7.11
N HIS A 218 -6.71 23.78 7.14
CA HIS A 218 -5.31 23.50 7.40
C HIS A 218 -4.75 22.52 6.35
N PRO A 219 -4.47 23.01 5.12
CA PRO A 219 -3.93 22.16 4.06
C PRO A 219 -2.52 21.68 4.41
N GLY A 220 -2.14 20.55 3.83
CA GLY A 220 -0.83 19.95 4.06
C GLY A 220 0.28 20.58 3.23
N ASN A 221 1.48 20.64 3.81
CA ASN A 221 2.71 20.99 3.11
C ASN A 221 3.29 19.76 2.35
N ILE A 222 4.61 19.65 2.21
CA ILE A 222 5.25 18.48 1.59
C ILE A 222 5.01 17.21 2.41
N MET A 223 5.25 17.28 3.72
CA MET A 223 5.32 16.11 4.60
C MET A 223 4.05 15.90 5.44
N GLY A 224 3.17 16.89 5.53
CA GLY A 224 2.03 16.89 6.45
C GLY A 224 2.45 17.10 7.90
N ASP A 225 3.56 17.79 8.14
CA ASP A 225 4.11 18.11 9.47
C ASP A 225 3.93 19.58 9.86
N ASN A 226 3.24 20.36 9.03
CA ASN A 226 2.89 21.74 9.36
C ASN A 226 1.83 21.82 10.46
N GLU A 227 1.86 22.91 11.22
CA GLU A 227 0.91 23.19 12.29
C GLU A 227 -0.54 23.16 11.78
N GLY A 228 -1.43 22.56 12.56
CA GLY A 228 -2.85 22.43 12.26
C GLY A 228 -3.22 21.32 11.26
N TYR A 229 -2.25 20.72 10.55
CA TYR A 229 -2.55 19.65 9.59
C TYR A 229 -3.23 18.45 10.28
N PRO A 230 -4.42 18.01 9.82
CA PRO A 230 -5.28 17.19 10.68
C PRO A 230 -5.05 15.67 10.54
N ILE A 231 -4.31 15.21 9.53
CA ILE A 231 -4.15 13.78 9.25
C ILE A 231 -2.81 13.27 9.80
N PRO A 232 -2.82 12.27 10.72
CA PRO A 232 -1.59 11.63 11.16
C PRO A 232 -0.89 10.84 10.03
N TRP A 233 0.44 10.72 10.13
CA TRP A 233 1.31 10.19 9.09
C TRP A 233 0.88 8.87 8.40
N THR A 234 0.35 7.89 9.12
CA THR A 234 -0.05 6.60 8.55
C THR A 234 -1.55 6.48 8.29
N HIS A 235 -2.31 7.52 8.60
CA HIS A 235 -3.73 7.38 8.89
C HIS A 235 -4.60 7.09 7.67
N ILE A 236 -4.21 7.50 6.46
CA ILE A 236 -4.97 7.22 5.24
C ILE A 236 -4.37 6.09 4.39
N LEU A 237 -3.29 5.46 4.87
CA LEU A 237 -2.62 4.35 4.18
C LEU A 237 -2.31 3.21 5.14
N GLY A 238 -1.27 3.34 5.95
CA GLY A 238 -0.74 2.25 6.77
C GLY A 238 -1.76 1.71 7.76
N ASP A 239 -2.56 2.60 8.36
CA ASP A 239 -3.62 2.27 9.32
C ASP A 239 -4.84 1.58 8.68
N ILE A 240 -4.87 1.47 7.35
CA ILE A 240 -5.91 0.79 6.57
C ILE A 240 -5.33 -0.46 5.93
N PHE A 241 -4.24 -0.29 5.19
CA PHE A 241 -3.59 -1.31 4.39
C PHE A 241 -3.07 -2.48 5.22
N HIS A 242 -2.33 -2.23 6.31
CA HIS A 242 -1.77 -3.33 7.10
C HIS A 242 -2.85 -4.16 7.82
N PRO A 243 -3.89 -3.55 8.42
CA PRO A 243 -5.00 -4.34 8.95
C PRO A 243 -5.71 -5.19 7.89
N LEU A 244 -5.92 -4.67 6.67
CA LEU A 244 -6.55 -5.43 5.58
C LEU A 244 -5.73 -6.66 5.14
N ASN A 245 -4.41 -6.65 5.36
CA ASN A 245 -3.58 -7.82 5.13
C ASN A 245 -3.95 -8.98 6.07
N LEU A 246 -4.45 -8.71 7.28
CA LEU A 246 -4.95 -9.75 8.16
C LEU A 246 -6.23 -10.37 7.57
N LYS A 247 -7.20 -9.53 7.18
CA LYS A 247 -8.50 -10.00 6.64
C LYS A 247 -8.34 -10.85 5.39
N TYR A 248 -7.45 -10.46 4.48
CA TYR A 248 -7.28 -11.12 3.18
C TYR A 248 -5.96 -11.90 3.07
N MET A 249 -5.42 -12.38 4.19
CA MET A 249 -4.06 -12.96 4.24
C MET A 249 -3.85 -14.13 3.28
N ASP A 250 -4.88 -14.96 3.07
CA ASP A 250 -4.89 -16.10 2.15
C ASP A 250 -4.98 -15.69 0.67
N LYS A 251 -5.37 -14.44 0.39
CA LYS A 251 -5.45 -13.85 -0.96
C LYS A 251 -4.26 -12.98 -1.32
N ILE A 252 -3.19 -13.00 -0.51
CA ILE A 252 -2.00 -12.18 -0.71
C ILE A 252 -0.77 -13.07 -0.81
N LEU A 253 -0.10 -13.02 -1.96
CA LEU A 253 1.19 -13.67 -2.17
C LEU A 253 2.33 -12.81 -1.63
N LYS A 254 3.46 -13.48 -1.29
CA LYS A 254 4.63 -12.82 -0.73
C LYS A 254 5.85 -13.08 -1.61
N ASP A 255 6.50 -12.00 -2.04
CA ASP A 255 7.68 -12.06 -2.90
C ASP A 255 8.70 -10.98 -2.51
N SER A 256 9.85 -11.42 -1.99
CA SER A 256 10.91 -10.52 -1.56
C SER A 256 11.59 -9.76 -2.70
N ARG A 257 11.41 -10.16 -3.97
CA ARG A 257 11.94 -9.43 -5.13
C ARG A 257 11.36 -8.02 -5.23
N LEU A 258 10.14 -7.82 -4.73
CA LEU A 258 9.45 -6.54 -4.72
C LEU A 258 10.02 -5.55 -3.69
N GLN A 259 10.90 -5.98 -2.79
CA GLN A 259 11.41 -5.12 -1.72
C GLN A 259 12.33 -4.04 -2.27
N PRO A 260 11.99 -2.74 -2.14
CA PRO A 260 12.86 -1.66 -2.59
C PRO A 260 14.04 -1.48 -1.62
N VAL A 261 15.06 -0.73 -2.06
CA VAL A 261 16.15 -0.31 -1.18
C VAL A 261 15.66 0.76 -0.22
N CYS A 262 15.60 0.43 1.08
CA CYS A 262 15.13 1.32 2.14
C CYS A 262 16.25 2.10 2.86
N THR A 263 17.43 2.22 2.24
CA THR A 263 18.59 2.96 2.77
C THR A 263 19.01 4.04 1.78
N ASP A 264 19.37 5.22 2.28
CA ASP A 264 19.91 6.34 1.46
C ASP A 264 19.09 6.64 0.20
N TYR A 265 17.78 6.84 0.38
CA TYR A 265 16.82 6.98 -0.72
C TYR A 265 16.10 8.34 -0.74
N ARG A 266 16.32 9.19 0.27
CA ARG A 266 15.66 10.49 0.40
C ARG A 266 16.50 11.58 -0.24
#